data_AF-A0A840G0G3-F1
#
_entry.id   AF-A0A840G0G3-F1
#
_cell.length_a   1.000
_cell.length_b   1.000
_cell.length_c   1.000
_cell.angle_alpha   90.00
_cell.angle_beta   90.00
_cell.angle_gamma   90.00
#
_symmetry.space_group_name_H-M   'P 1'
#
loop_
_entity.id
_entity.type
_entity.pdbx_description
1 polymer ?
#
loop_
_entity_poly.entity_id
_entity_poly.type
_entity_poly.pdbx_seq_one_letter_code
_entity_poly.pdbx_strand_id
1 'polypeptide(L)'
;MSERLKSFFRKARENPEYRKKARMAAVSADLRILIAEKGVSQKEVAKSIGMSPAGLSRQLSGSANLTLESIGKICDALGKEFDIVFRNADDQRALQAWERRSYSTDVLRLRNEALGQAAQAKALLETAILVHRRSWHAAQVQRKQVTCGANLKKSTWTLSNDTLAAAA
;
A
#
# COMPACT_ATOMS: atom_id res chain seq x y z
N MET A 1 8.92 11.56 -7.47
CA MET A 1 10.08 10.85 -8.05
C MET A 1 10.86 11.83 -8.92
N SER A 2 12.18 12.00 -8.73
CA SER A 2 12.96 13.08 -9.36
C SER A 2 13.11 12.93 -10.88
N GLU A 3 13.11 14.04 -11.62
CA GLU A 3 13.23 14.04 -13.10
C GLU A 3 14.56 13.46 -13.60
N ARG A 4 15.61 13.57 -12.78
CA ARG A 4 16.91 12.95 -13.07
C ARG A 4 16.83 11.42 -13.08
N LEU A 5 16.00 10.85 -12.20
CA LEU A 5 15.79 9.40 -12.14
C LEU A 5 14.96 8.91 -13.32
N LYS A 6 13.87 9.62 -13.66
CA LYS A 6 13.03 9.28 -14.83
C LYS A 6 13.83 9.34 -16.14
N SER A 7 14.62 10.38 -16.33
CA SER A 7 15.48 10.53 -17.51
C SER A 7 16.57 9.46 -17.60
N PHE A 8 17.14 9.03 -16.48
CA PHE A 8 18.06 7.89 -16.42
C PHE A 8 17.38 6.59 -16.86
N PHE A 9 16.20 6.27 -16.31
CA PHE A 9 15.45 5.07 -16.69
C PHE A 9 15.00 5.08 -18.16
N ARG A 10 14.66 6.26 -18.70
CA ARG A 10 14.36 6.43 -20.13
C ARG A 10 15.58 6.09 -21.01
N LYS A 11 16.73 6.70 -20.72
CA LYS A 11 17.99 6.41 -21.43
C LYS A 11 18.40 4.93 -21.32
N ALA A 12 18.18 4.32 -20.15
CA ALA A 12 18.43 2.90 -19.96
C ALA A 12 17.52 2.03 -20.84
N ARG A 13 16.21 2.34 -20.94
CA ARG A 13 15.27 1.64 -21.82
C ARG A 13 15.60 1.77 -23.31
N GLU A 14 16.19 2.90 -23.71
CA GLU A 14 16.62 3.14 -25.09
C GLU A 14 17.86 2.33 -25.50
N ASN A 15 18.65 1.83 -24.54
CA ASN A 15 19.82 1.00 -24.83
C ASN A 15 19.41 -0.43 -25.27
N PRO A 16 19.79 -0.89 -26.49
CA PRO A 16 19.48 -2.24 -26.98
C PRO A 16 19.97 -3.37 -26.07
N GLU A 17 21.17 -3.24 -25.50
CA GLU A 17 21.76 -4.26 -24.62
C GLU A 17 20.98 -4.38 -23.31
N TYR A 18 20.53 -3.25 -22.77
CA TYR A 18 19.69 -3.24 -21.58
C TYR A 18 18.34 -3.90 -21.86
N ARG A 19 17.70 -3.59 -23.00
CA ARG A 19 16.43 -4.24 -23.40
C ARG A 19 16.57 -5.74 -23.53
N LYS A 20 17.67 -6.22 -24.11
CA LYS A 20 17.97 -7.65 -24.23
C LYS A 20 18.06 -8.30 -22.85
N LYS A 21 18.88 -7.73 -21.94
CA LYS A 21 19.03 -8.23 -20.57
C LYS A 21 17.71 -8.21 -19.79
N ALA A 22 16.91 -7.16 -19.93
CA ALA A 22 15.61 -7.05 -19.28
C ALA A 22 14.64 -8.15 -19.73
N ARG A 23 14.60 -8.47 -21.05
CA ARG A 23 13.79 -9.58 -21.56
C ARG A 23 14.24 -10.94 -21.03
N MET A 24 15.56 -11.18 -21.02
CA MET A 24 16.13 -12.41 -20.47
C MET A 24 15.80 -12.57 -18.99
N ALA A 25 15.99 -11.50 -18.20
CA ALA A 25 15.68 -11.50 -16.77
C ALA A 25 14.19 -11.75 -16.50
N ALA A 26 13.29 -11.19 -17.32
CA ALA A 26 11.85 -11.43 -17.18
C ALA A 26 11.50 -12.91 -17.36
N VAL A 27 11.99 -13.56 -18.42
CA VAL A 27 11.75 -14.99 -18.67
C VAL A 27 12.36 -15.85 -17.54
N SER A 28 13.58 -15.53 -17.10
CA SER A 28 14.21 -16.24 -15.98
C SER A 28 13.44 -16.09 -14.66
N ALA A 29 12.85 -14.92 -14.40
CA ALA A 29 12.02 -14.70 -13.22
C ALA A 29 10.73 -15.53 -13.29
N ASP A 30 10.06 -15.55 -14.45
CA ASP A 30 8.86 -16.36 -14.67
C ASP A 30 9.12 -17.85 -14.42
N LEU A 31 10.24 -18.38 -14.94
CA LEU A 31 10.63 -19.78 -14.69
C LEU A 31 10.92 -20.08 -13.21
N ARG A 32 11.54 -19.14 -12.48
CA ARG A 32 11.77 -19.30 -11.04
C ARG A 32 10.47 -19.35 -10.26
N ILE A 33 9.51 -18.49 -10.61
CA ILE A 33 8.19 -18.49 -9.97
C ILE A 33 7.48 -19.81 -10.27
N LEU A 34 7.55 -20.32 -11.50
CA LEU A 34 6.97 -21.60 -11.88
C LEU A 34 7.54 -22.79 -11.09
N ILE A 35 8.86 -22.82 -10.89
CA ILE A 35 9.54 -23.82 -10.05
C ILE A 35 9.04 -23.72 -8.60
N ALA A 36 8.94 -22.51 -8.06
CA ALA A 36 8.45 -22.28 -6.70
C ALA A 36 6.98 -22.66 -6.53
N GLU A 37 6.12 -22.40 -7.52
CA GLU A 37 4.70 -22.76 -7.49
C GLU A 37 4.50 -24.28 -7.47
N LYS A 38 5.36 -25.03 -8.17
CA LYS A 38 5.35 -26.49 -8.15
C LYS A 38 5.87 -27.11 -6.85
N GLY A 39 6.49 -26.31 -5.98
CA GLY A 39 7.04 -26.78 -4.71
C GLY A 39 8.29 -27.65 -4.85
N VAL A 40 8.95 -27.64 -6.02
CA VAL A 40 10.18 -28.39 -6.28
C VAL A 40 11.39 -27.46 -6.15
N SER A 41 12.50 -27.99 -5.66
CA SER A 41 13.73 -27.22 -5.58
C SER A 41 14.40 -27.11 -6.95
N GLN A 42 15.12 -26.01 -7.15
CA GLN A 42 15.92 -25.83 -8.37
C GLN A 42 16.96 -26.95 -8.57
N LYS A 43 17.47 -27.53 -7.48
CA LYS A 43 18.43 -28.65 -7.54
C LYS A 43 17.78 -29.92 -8.10
N GLU A 44 16.53 -30.18 -7.75
CA GLU A 44 15.79 -31.34 -8.27
C GLU A 44 15.47 -31.18 -9.75
N VAL A 45 15.04 -29.98 -10.16
CA VAL A 45 14.81 -29.67 -11.58
C VAL A 45 16.10 -29.80 -12.39
N ALA A 46 17.24 -29.32 -11.85
CA ALA A 46 18.53 -29.49 -12.52
C ALA A 46 18.87 -30.97 -12.72
N LYS A 47 18.66 -31.80 -11.69
CA LYS A 47 18.90 -33.25 -11.78
C LYS A 47 17.97 -33.93 -12.79
N SER A 48 16.68 -33.57 -12.84
CA SER A 48 15.73 -34.20 -13.75
C SER A 48 16.03 -33.91 -15.22
N ILE A 49 16.57 -32.72 -15.53
CA ILE A 49 16.96 -32.34 -16.90
C ILE A 49 18.40 -32.72 -17.26
N GLY A 50 19.14 -33.39 -16.35
CA GLY A 50 20.53 -33.78 -16.56
C GLY A 50 21.53 -32.62 -16.55
N MET A 51 21.21 -31.50 -15.87
CA MET A 51 22.07 -30.32 -15.76
C MET A 51 22.68 -30.19 -14.36
N SER A 52 23.86 -29.56 -14.27
CA SER A 52 24.42 -29.19 -12.97
C SER A 52 23.58 -28.11 -12.28
N PRO A 53 23.39 -28.16 -10.94
CA PRO A 53 22.66 -27.11 -10.22
C PRO A 53 23.24 -25.70 -10.43
N ALA A 54 24.56 -25.59 -10.56
CA ALA A 54 25.24 -24.33 -10.86
C ALA A 54 24.92 -23.83 -12.27
N GLY A 55 24.85 -24.73 -13.26
CA GLY A 55 24.46 -24.42 -14.63
C GLY A 55 23.04 -23.85 -14.70
N LEU A 56 22.08 -24.53 -14.06
CA LEU A 56 20.70 -24.06 -14.01
C LEU A 56 20.57 -22.74 -13.24
N SER A 57 21.34 -22.54 -12.17
CA SER A 57 21.37 -21.27 -11.43
C SER A 57 21.88 -20.11 -12.26
N ARG A 58 22.94 -20.33 -13.03
CA ARG A 58 23.46 -19.34 -13.96
C ARG A 58 22.43 -19.00 -15.04
N GLN A 59 21.74 -19.99 -15.59
CA GLN A 59 20.66 -19.78 -16.57
C GLN A 59 19.49 -18.96 -16.00
N LEU A 60 19.03 -19.30 -14.79
CA LEU A 60 17.93 -18.59 -14.14
C LEU A 60 18.33 -17.23 -13.56
N SER A 61 19.61 -16.86 -13.57
CA SER A 61 20.06 -15.54 -13.10
C SER A 61 19.68 -14.39 -14.05
N GLY A 62 19.27 -14.69 -15.30
CA GLY A 62 19.02 -13.68 -16.33
C GLY A 62 20.29 -13.07 -16.95
N SER A 63 21.48 -13.53 -16.54
CA SER A 63 22.77 -13.07 -17.08
C SER A 63 23.31 -13.96 -18.20
N ALA A 64 22.90 -15.23 -18.24
CA ALA A 64 23.32 -16.19 -19.26
C ALA A 64 22.22 -16.40 -20.32
N ASN A 65 22.64 -16.77 -21.53
CA ASN A 65 21.72 -17.04 -22.62
C ASN A 65 20.85 -18.28 -22.29
N LEU A 66 19.55 -18.08 -22.25
CA LEU A 66 18.57 -19.15 -22.07
C LEU A 66 18.13 -19.61 -23.46
N THR A 67 18.40 -20.87 -23.81
CA THR A 67 17.96 -21.42 -25.10
C THR A 67 16.51 -21.90 -25.02
N LEU A 68 15.80 -21.90 -26.14
CA LEU A 68 14.45 -22.48 -26.22
C LEU A 68 14.45 -23.96 -25.80
N GLU A 69 15.51 -24.70 -26.14
CA GLU A 69 15.72 -26.07 -25.69
C GLU A 69 15.79 -26.18 -24.16
N SER A 70 16.50 -25.26 -23.49
CA SER A 70 16.59 -25.24 -22.03
C SER A 70 15.23 -24.94 -21.40
N ILE A 71 14.46 -24.01 -21.98
CA ILE A 71 13.10 -23.70 -21.54
C ILE A 71 12.22 -24.94 -21.68
N GLY A 72 12.23 -25.60 -22.84
CA GLY A 72 11.48 -26.82 -23.10
C GLY A 72 11.78 -27.90 -22.08
N LYS A 73 13.06 -28.21 -21.84
CA LYS A 73 13.48 -29.21 -20.83
C LYS A 73 12.96 -28.89 -19.41
N ILE A 74 13.00 -27.62 -19.01
CA ILE A 74 12.47 -27.19 -17.71
C ILE A 74 10.95 -27.34 -17.68
N CYS A 75 10.26 -26.94 -18.74
CA CYS A 75 8.81 -27.08 -18.89
C CYS A 75 8.38 -28.56 -18.85
N ASP A 76 9.07 -29.45 -19.56
CA ASP A 76 8.85 -30.90 -19.56
C ASP A 76 9.00 -31.48 -18.15
N ALA A 77 10.09 -31.11 -17.45
CA ALA A 77 10.33 -31.55 -16.07
C ALA A 77 9.24 -31.06 -15.09
N LEU A 78 8.56 -29.96 -15.39
CA LEU A 78 7.49 -29.39 -14.57
C LEU A 78 6.09 -29.80 -15.03
N GLY A 79 5.97 -30.51 -16.17
CA GLY A 79 4.70 -30.84 -16.81
C GLY A 79 3.92 -29.58 -17.20
N LYS A 80 4.57 -28.67 -17.93
CA LYS A 80 4.03 -27.38 -18.35
C LYS A 80 4.35 -27.14 -19.82
N GLU A 81 3.50 -26.36 -20.48
CA GLU A 81 3.72 -25.85 -21.84
C GLU A 81 4.05 -24.36 -21.80
N PHE A 82 4.71 -23.84 -22.83
CA PHE A 82 4.99 -22.40 -22.96
C PHE A 82 4.67 -21.88 -24.36
N ASP A 83 4.08 -20.68 -24.41
CA ASP A 83 3.78 -19.96 -25.64
C ASP A 83 4.61 -18.68 -25.74
N ILE A 84 4.97 -18.29 -26.96
CA ILE A 84 5.64 -17.03 -27.24
C ILE A 84 4.62 -16.04 -27.80
N VAL A 85 4.29 -15.01 -27.02
CA VAL A 85 3.35 -13.95 -27.41
C VAL A 85 4.12 -12.69 -27.78
N PHE A 86 3.91 -12.21 -29.01
CA PHE A 86 4.44 -10.93 -29.48
C PHE A 86 3.45 -9.80 -29.18
N ARG A 87 3.99 -8.63 -28.78
CA ARG A 87 3.21 -7.44 -28.43
C ARG A 87 3.95 -6.17 -28.82
N ASN A 88 3.24 -5.04 -28.89
CA ASN A 88 3.89 -3.76 -29.06
C ASN A 88 4.71 -3.40 -27.82
N ALA A 89 5.69 -2.50 -27.98
CA ALA A 89 6.59 -2.11 -26.89
C ALA A 89 5.86 -1.42 -25.72
N ASP A 90 4.75 -0.75 -26.02
CA ASP A 90 3.95 0.02 -25.04
C ASP A 90 2.84 -0.82 -24.39
N ASP A 91 2.52 -1.99 -24.96
CA ASP A 91 1.47 -2.85 -24.44
C ASP A 91 1.92 -3.53 -23.14
N GLN A 92 0.99 -3.66 -22.20
CA GLN A 92 1.24 -4.42 -20.96
C GLN A 92 1.41 -5.91 -21.26
N ARG A 93 2.15 -6.62 -20.38
CA ARG A 93 2.36 -8.05 -20.56
C ARG A 93 1.10 -8.79 -20.16
N ALA A 94 0.80 -9.89 -20.83
CA ALA A 94 -0.26 -10.79 -20.38
C ALA A 94 0.08 -11.29 -18.97
N LEU A 95 -0.91 -11.21 -18.07
CA LEU A 95 -0.76 -11.70 -16.70
C LEU A 95 -0.65 -13.22 -16.72
N GLN A 96 0.39 -13.73 -16.07
CA GLN A 96 0.56 -15.16 -15.87
C GLN A 96 -0.42 -15.70 -14.83
N ALA A 97 -0.70 -17.00 -14.86
CA ALA A 97 -1.67 -17.63 -13.96
C ALA A 97 -1.33 -17.39 -12.47
N TRP A 98 -0.05 -17.46 -12.11
CA TRP A 98 0.44 -17.19 -10.76
C TRP A 98 0.33 -15.71 -10.36
N GLU A 99 0.45 -14.78 -11.31
CA GLU A 99 0.28 -13.35 -11.05
C GLU A 99 -1.19 -13.01 -10.75
N ARG A 100 -2.15 -13.63 -11.47
CA ARG A 100 -3.58 -13.42 -11.20
C ARG A 100 -3.96 -13.71 -9.75
N ARG A 101 -3.34 -14.75 -9.16
CA ARG A 101 -3.59 -15.13 -7.77
C ARG A 101 -3.09 -14.06 -6.79
N SER A 102 -1.91 -13.51 -7.03
CA SER A 102 -1.34 -12.42 -6.23
C SER A 102 -2.13 -11.11 -6.37
N TYR A 103 -2.54 -10.75 -7.59
CA TYR A 103 -3.38 -9.57 -7.82
C TYR A 103 -4.71 -9.66 -7.06
N SER A 104 -5.34 -10.83 -7.00
CA SER A 104 -6.56 -11.01 -6.21
C SER A 104 -6.34 -10.75 -4.73
N THR A 105 -5.27 -11.30 -4.14
CA THR A 105 -5.00 -11.16 -2.70
C THR A 105 -4.57 -9.74 -2.33
N ASP A 106 -3.74 -9.09 -3.16
CA ASP A 106 -3.30 -7.72 -2.94
C ASP A 106 -4.44 -6.71 -3.12
N VAL A 107 -5.28 -6.87 -4.15
CA VAL A 107 -6.46 -6.02 -4.35
C VAL A 107 -7.45 -6.19 -3.20
N LEU A 108 -7.69 -7.42 -2.72
CA LEU A 108 -8.54 -7.67 -1.56
C LEU A 108 -7.95 -7.06 -0.27
N ARG A 109 -6.63 -7.18 -0.07
CA ARG A 109 -5.94 -6.55 1.05
C ARG A 109 -6.07 -5.03 1.03
N LEU A 110 -5.76 -4.40 -0.11
CA LEU A 110 -5.89 -2.94 -0.29
C LEU A 110 -7.33 -2.47 -0.08
N ARG A 111 -8.31 -3.24 -0.57
CA ARG A 111 -9.73 -2.96 -0.32
C ARG A 111 -10.05 -3.00 1.18
N ASN A 112 -9.57 -4.02 1.90
CA ASN A 112 -9.80 -4.14 3.34
C ASN A 112 -9.11 -3.04 4.14
N GLU A 113 -7.88 -2.66 3.77
CA GLU A 113 -7.15 -1.53 4.35
C GLU A 113 -7.94 -0.22 4.16
N ALA A 114 -8.44 0.05 2.96
CA ALA A 114 -9.25 1.23 2.66
C ALA A 114 -10.57 1.26 3.46
N LEU A 115 -11.24 0.12 3.61
CA LEU A 115 -12.44 0.01 4.46
C LEU A 115 -12.11 0.27 5.94
N GLY A 116 -10.97 -0.23 6.43
CA GLY A 116 -10.49 0.04 7.79
C GLY A 116 -10.20 1.52 8.03
N GLN A 117 -9.55 2.19 7.08
CA GLN A 117 -9.30 3.64 7.14
C GLN A 117 -10.61 4.44 7.15
N ALA A 118 -11.58 4.07 6.33
CA ALA A 118 -12.89 4.71 6.31
C ALA A 118 -13.64 4.56 7.65
N ALA A 119 -13.56 3.39 8.28
CA ALA A 119 -14.14 3.15 9.60
C ALA A 119 -13.47 4.01 10.69
N GLN A 120 -12.13 4.11 10.66
CA GLN A 120 -11.38 4.97 11.59
C GLN A 120 -11.74 6.45 11.42
N ALA A 121 -11.83 6.93 10.18
CA ALA A 121 -12.23 8.31 9.88
C ALA A 121 -13.64 8.62 10.41
N LYS A 122 -14.58 7.68 10.27
CA LYS A 122 -15.94 7.81 10.81
C LYS A 122 -15.94 7.94 12.34
N ALA A 123 -15.19 7.08 13.04
CA ALA A 123 -15.07 7.14 14.50
C ALA A 123 -14.46 8.48 14.97
N LEU A 124 -13.44 8.98 14.25
CA LEU A 124 -12.87 10.30 14.52
C LEU A 124 -13.89 11.43 14.35
N LEU A 125 -14.72 11.38 13.31
CA LEU A 125 -15.77 12.37 13.11
C LEU A 125 -16.81 12.33 14.23
N GLU A 126 -17.28 11.14 14.61
CA GLU A 126 -18.26 10.96 15.69
C GLU A 126 -17.73 11.47 17.03
N THR A 127 -16.49 11.13 17.36
CA THR A 127 -15.82 11.63 18.57
C THR A 127 -15.63 13.15 18.55
N ALA A 128 -15.22 13.72 17.40
CA ALA A 128 -15.12 15.17 17.24
C ALA A 128 -16.46 15.88 17.45
N ILE A 129 -17.56 15.35 16.88
CA ILE A 129 -18.92 15.88 17.09
C ILE A 129 -19.30 15.82 18.58
N LEU A 130 -18.99 14.72 19.26
CA LEU A 130 -19.34 14.54 20.67
C LEU A 130 -18.56 15.50 21.56
N VAL A 131 -17.25 15.66 21.33
CA VAL A 131 -16.41 16.63 22.03
C VAL A 131 -16.93 18.05 21.79
N HIS A 132 -17.26 18.40 20.55
CA HIS A 132 -17.82 19.71 20.20
C HIS A 132 -19.15 19.97 20.91
N ARG A 133 -20.08 19.01 20.93
CA ARG A 133 -21.34 19.14 21.66
C ARG A 133 -21.10 19.32 23.16
N ARG A 134 -20.19 18.55 23.75
CA ARG A 134 -19.88 18.63 25.18
C ARG A 134 -19.25 19.97 25.55
N SER A 135 -18.31 20.47 24.75
CA SER A 135 -17.70 21.79 24.97
C SER A 135 -18.71 22.92 24.79
N TRP A 136 -19.60 22.82 23.80
CA TRP A 136 -20.71 23.77 23.63
C TRP A 136 -21.67 23.79 24.84
N HIS A 137 -22.08 22.62 25.34
CA HIS A 137 -22.94 22.54 26.52
C HIS A 137 -22.24 23.11 27.76
N ALA A 138 -20.96 22.80 27.98
CA ALA A 138 -20.19 23.36 29.09
C ALA A 138 -20.09 24.89 29.00
N ALA A 139 -19.82 25.42 27.81
CA ALA A 139 -19.74 26.86 27.57
C ALA A 139 -21.11 27.57 27.74
N GLN A 140 -22.23 26.91 27.41
CA GLN A 140 -23.57 27.45 27.66
C GLN A 140 -23.94 27.45 29.14
N VAL A 141 -23.56 26.41 29.89
CA VAL A 141 -23.79 26.35 31.35
C VAL A 141 -23.00 27.44 32.06
N GLN A 142 -21.72 27.63 31.70
CA GLN A 142 -20.91 28.74 32.21
C GLN A 142 -21.53 30.11 31.87
N ARG A 143 -21.98 30.32 30.63
CA ARG A 143 -22.65 31.58 30.24
C ARG A 143 -23.93 31.84 31.05
N LYS A 144 -24.78 30.82 31.26
CA LYS A 144 -25.99 30.96 32.10
C LYS A 144 -25.67 31.26 33.56
N GLN A 145 -24.63 30.64 34.13
CA GLN A 145 -24.18 30.91 35.51
C GLN A 145 -23.64 32.34 35.68
N VAL A 146 -22.87 32.85 34.70
CA VAL A 146 -22.37 34.23 34.72
C VAL A 146 -23.52 35.23 34.61
N THR A 147 -24.53 34.98 33.76
CA THR A 147 -25.72 35.85 33.66
C THR A 147 -26.61 35.81 34.91
N CYS A 148 -26.70 34.66 35.60
CA CYS A 148 -27.46 34.54 36.85
C CYS A 148 -26.71 35.20 38.03
N GLY A 149 -25.37 35.06 38.09
CA GLY A 149 -24.52 35.73 39.08
C GLY A 149 -24.40 37.24 38.90
N ALA A 150 -24.52 37.75 37.67
CA ALA A 150 -24.59 39.18 37.38
C ALA A 150 -25.91 39.83 37.82
N ASN A 151 -27.01 39.06 37.87
CA ASN A 151 -28.30 39.54 38.39
C ASN A 151 -28.38 39.47 39.93
N LEU A 152 -27.67 38.55 40.58
CA LEU A 152 -27.61 38.44 42.05
C LEU A 152 -26.71 39.51 42.71
N LYS A 153 -25.80 40.16 41.98
CA LYS A 153 -24.97 41.27 42.51
C LYS A 153 -25.59 42.66 42.36
N LYS A 154 -26.72 42.79 41.66
CA LYS A 154 -27.43 44.08 41.49
C LYS A 154 -28.51 44.33 42.54
N SER A 155 -28.83 43.35 43.40
CA SER A 155 -29.92 43.43 44.38
C SER A 155 -29.49 43.62 45.84
N THR A 156 -28.22 43.97 46.13
CA THR A 156 -27.70 44.11 47.51
C THR A 156 -27.12 45.48 47.86
N TRP A 157 -27.40 46.53 47.07
CA TRP A 157 -26.91 47.90 47.32
C TRP A 157 -28.00 48.94 47.62
N THR A 158 -29.07 48.55 48.30
CA THR A 158 -30.04 49.51 48.87
C THR A 158 -30.53 49.02 50.22
N LEU A 159 -29.82 49.35 51.30
CA LEU A 159 -30.31 49.47 52.69
C LEU A 159 -29.09 49.56 53.62
N SER A 160 -28.59 50.77 53.86
CA SER A 160 -27.95 51.21 55.11
C SER A 160 -27.25 52.55 54.86
N ASN A 161 -27.99 53.67 54.93
CA ASN A 161 -27.40 54.99 55.14
C ASN A 161 -28.38 56.06 55.67
N ASP A 162 -29.38 55.69 56.48
CA ASP A 162 -30.39 56.63 57.01
C ASP A 162 -30.45 56.73 58.55
N THR A 163 -29.37 56.48 59.29
CA THR A 163 -29.39 56.61 60.77
C THR A 163 -28.23 57.38 61.40
N LEU A 164 -27.77 58.48 60.79
CA LEU A 164 -26.86 59.44 61.45
C LEU A 164 -27.22 60.92 61.18
N ALA A 165 -28.50 61.27 61.30
CA ALA A 165 -28.96 62.66 61.31
C ALA A 165 -30.14 62.89 62.27
N ALA A 166 -29.96 62.59 63.56
CA ALA A 166 -30.86 63.05 64.63
C ALA A 166 -30.19 62.90 66.01
N ALA A 167 -29.31 63.83 66.36
CA ALA A 167 -28.96 64.13 67.76
C ALA A 167 -28.42 65.57 67.79
N ALA A 168 -29.35 66.50 67.98
CA ALA A 168 -29.10 67.81 68.58
C ALA A 168 -29.12 67.66 70.10
#